data_AF-A0A367IQX3-F1
#
_entry.id   AF-A0A367IQX3-F1
#
_cell.length_a   1.000
_cell.length_b   1.000
_cell.length_c   1.000
_cell.angle_alpha   90.00
_cell.angle_beta   90.00
_cell.angle_gamma   90.00
#
_symmetry.space_group_name_H-M   'P 1'
#
loop_
_entity.id
_entity.type
_entity.pdbx_description
1 polymer ?
#
loop_
_entity_poly.entity_id
_entity_poly.type
_entity_poly.pdbx_seq_one_letter_code
_entity_poly.pdbx_strand_id
1 'polypeptide(L)'
;MSVSTVLAILGGVILLYGLVSLFIKQKLYLSEASIAIICGILFGPICAKFVNIDHWGNEEAITKEFCRIVIGVQVMAAGVALPKAYLRKEYKSLLFLLGPVMTYMWLASGLLVWALIPGLNFLESLAVAACFTPTDPILANSIVQGKFAEQNVEKHVRDIISCESGANDGLGYPFLFLAVYLMQMNTGAAIGKWFYWIMAFDILLSIVVGFIVGYVARKLLRFCKANDLIDNESFLVFSIALALFLMGTIGLMGSDDLLSCFIAGNSLTWDDWFREETEDAHLMEVVDNLLNLSIFVYIGATMPWSLFNEPAIQITPWRLIVLAIL
;
A
#
# COMPACT_ATOMS: atom_id res chain seq x y z
N MET A 1 -27.93 -3.08 -9.00
CA MET A 1 -27.71 -2.17 -7.85
C MET A 1 -27.20 -0.84 -8.41
N SER A 2 -27.71 0.31 -7.98
CA SER A 2 -27.28 1.59 -8.56
C SER A 2 -25.95 2.04 -7.93
N VAL A 3 -25.01 2.48 -8.77
CA VAL A 3 -23.76 3.16 -8.34
C VAL A 3 -24.04 4.25 -7.30
N SER A 4 -25.20 4.91 -7.40
CA SER A 4 -25.69 5.88 -6.44
C SER A 4 -25.76 5.37 -4.99
N THR A 5 -26.09 4.09 -4.77
CA THR A 5 -26.16 3.51 -3.41
C THR A 5 -24.77 3.41 -2.79
N VAL A 6 -23.78 2.99 -3.58
CA VAL A 6 -22.38 2.90 -3.15
C VAL A 6 -21.84 4.29 -2.82
N LEU A 7 -22.09 5.27 -3.70
CA LEU A 7 -21.67 6.66 -3.49
C LEU A 7 -22.34 7.28 -2.25
N ALA A 8 -23.63 7.00 -2.01
CA ALA A 8 -24.33 7.49 -0.83
C ALA A 8 -23.77 6.92 0.47
N ILE A 9 -23.44 5.62 0.49
CA ILE A 9 -22.87 4.96 1.66
C ILE A 9 -21.44 5.43 1.90
N LEU A 10 -20.59 5.36 0.88
CA LEU A 10 -19.19 5.77 0.98
C LEU A 10 -19.08 7.24 1.37
N GLY A 11 -19.78 8.12 0.65
CA GLY A 11 -19.82 9.54 0.95
C GLY A 11 -20.41 9.82 2.33
N GLY A 12 -21.49 9.13 2.72
CA GLY A 12 -22.10 9.24 4.04
C GLY A 12 -21.14 8.84 5.18
N VAL A 13 -20.42 7.73 5.02
CA VAL A 13 -19.41 7.27 5.98
C VAL A 13 -18.28 8.28 6.11
N ILE A 14 -17.74 8.77 4.99
CA ILE A 14 -16.65 9.77 5.00
C ILE A 14 -17.11 11.07 5.65
N LEU A 15 -18.32 11.56 5.33
CA LEU A 15 -18.88 12.77 5.94
C LEU A 15 -19.09 12.61 7.44
N LEU A 16 -19.72 11.51 7.88
CA LEU A 16 -19.95 11.23 9.29
C LEU A 16 -18.64 11.07 10.05
N TYR A 17 -17.69 10.30 9.51
CA TYR A 17 -16.36 10.14 10.09
C TYR A 17 -15.65 11.49 10.21
N GLY A 18 -15.68 12.31 9.17
CA GLY A 18 -15.08 13.66 9.17
C GLY A 18 -15.56 14.52 10.33
N LEU A 19 -16.87 14.51 10.62
CA LEU A 19 -17.49 15.27 11.71
C LEU A 19 -17.01 14.86 13.11
N VAL A 20 -16.66 13.59 13.32
CA VAL A 20 -16.25 13.06 14.63
C VAL A 20 -14.78 12.60 14.68
N SER A 21 -14.02 12.83 13.61
CA SER A 21 -12.66 12.32 13.41
C SER A 21 -11.71 12.68 14.56
N LEU A 22 -11.77 13.92 15.08
CA LEU A 22 -10.95 14.35 16.21
C LEU A 22 -11.27 13.59 17.49
N PHE A 23 -12.54 13.34 17.77
CA PHE A 23 -12.95 12.58 18.95
C PHE A 23 -12.44 11.13 18.85
N ILE A 24 -12.62 10.52 17.69
CA ILE A 24 -12.17 9.16 17.43
C ILE A 24 -10.64 9.04 17.58
N LYS A 25 -9.88 9.88 16.87
CA LYS A 25 -8.41 9.83 16.86
C LYS A 25 -7.80 10.17 18.23
N GLN A 26 -8.32 11.20 18.91
CA GLN A 26 -7.66 11.74 20.12
C GLN A 26 -8.23 11.22 21.44
N LYS A 27 -9.47 10.72 21.48
CA LYS A 27 -10.09 10.19 22.71
C LYS A 27 -10.18 8.67 22.70
N LEU A 28 -10.53 8.07 21.56
CA LEU A 28 -10.68 6.61 21.45
C LEU A 28 -9.40 5.92 20.97
N TYR A 29 -8.45 6.67 20.40
CA TYR A 29 -7.20 6.14 19.84
C TYR A 29 -7.43 5.03 18.81
N LEU A 30 -8.55 5.11 18.07
CA LEU A 30 -8.90 4.17 17.01
C LEU A 30 -8.39 4.65 15.65
N SER A 31 -7.89 3.73 14.84
CA SER A 31 -7.50 4.00 13.46
C SER A 31 -8.73 4.17 12.57
N GLU A 32 -8.62 5.02 11.56
CA GLU A 32 -9.71 5.26 10.61
C GLU A 32 -10.03 4.05 9.75
N ALA A 33 -9.00 3.26 9.43
CA ALA A 33 -9.12 1.96 8.80
C ALA A 33 -10.06 1.01 9.58
N SER A 34 -9.91 0.92 10.91
CA SER A 34 -10.74 0.01 11.72
C SER A 34 -12.24 0.37 11.66
N ILE A 35 -12.55 1.66 11.66
CA ILE A 35 -13.93 2.15 11.57
C ILE A 35 -14.47 1.99 10.15
N ALA A 36 -13.66 2.29 9.14
CA ALA A 36 -14.00 2.10 7.73
C ALA A 36 -14.35 0.63 7.45
N ILE A 37 -13.55 -0.34 7.94
CA ILE A 37 -13.85 -1.77 7.85
C ILE A 37 -15.20 -2.06 8.51
N ILE A 38 -15.42 -1.65 9.77
CA ILE A 38 -16.68 -1.93 10.48
C ILE A 38 -17.89 -1.37 9.71
N CYS A 39 -17.78 -0.15 9.20
CA CYS A 39 -18.82 0.44 8.36
C CYS A 39 -19.05 -0.39 7.08
N GLY A 40 -17.98 -0.82 6.40
CA GLY A 40 -18.05 -1.72 5.26
C GLY A 40 -18.80 -3.01 5.57
N ILE A 41 -18.53 -3.63 6.72
CA ILE A 41 -19.19 -4.87 7.16
C ILE A 41 -20.69 -4.63 7.42
N LEU A 42 -21.03 -3.54 8.11
CA LEU A 42 -22.42 -3.18 8.43
C LEU A 42 -23.25 -2.91 7.16
N PHE A 43 -22.65 -2.28 6.15
CA PHE A 43 -23.34 -1.96 4.89
C PHE A 43 -23.21 -3.04 3.82
N GLY A 44 -22.28 -3.98 4.01
CA GLY A 44 -22.00 -5.10 3.12
C GLY A 44 -23.04 -6.22 3.15
N PRO A 45 -22.73 -7.36 2.51
CA PRO A 45 -23.68 -8.44 2.22
C PRO A 45 -24.18 -9.20 3.46
N ILE A 46 -23.47 -9.15 4.59
CA ILE A 46 -23.89 -9.82 5.81
C ILE A 46 -25.05 -9.10 6.49
N CYS A 47 -24.91 -7.78 6.67
CA CYS A 47 -25.80 -7.00 7.52
C CYS A 47 -26.90 -6.33 6.70
N ALA A 48 -26.64 -5.14 6.15
CA ALA A 48 -27.66 -4.34 5.50
C ALA A 48 -27.90 -4.72 4.03
N LYS A 49 -26.97 -5.47 3.39
CA LYS A 49 -27.05 -5.90 1.97
C LYS A 49 -27.21 -4.75 0.99
N PHE A 50 -26.79 -3.55 1.37
CA PHE A 50 -26.86 -2.38 0.49
C PHE A 50 -25.72 -2.36 -0.53
N VAL A 51 -24.59 -2.98 -0.20
CA VAL A 51 -23.45 -3.16 -1.10
C VAL A 51 -23.29 -4.66 -1.39
N ASN A 52 -23.79 -5.10 -2.55
CA ASN A 52 -23.56 -6.42 -3.11
C ASN A 52 -22.65 -6.27 -4.34
N ILE A 53 -21.46 -6.84 -4.25
CA ILE A 53 -20.37 -6.68 -5.23
C ILE A 53 -20.39 -7.81 -6.27
N ASP A 54 -21.01 -8.96 -5.94
CA ASP A 54 -21.27 -10.11 -6.82
C ASP A 54 -21.93 -9.74 -8.16
N HIS A 55 -22.64 -8.60 -8.20
CA HIS A 55 -23.34 -8.11 -9.39
C HIS A 55 -22.54 -7.10 -10.23
N TRP A 56 -21.30 -6.78 -9.86
CA TRP A 56 -20.50 -5.75 -10.52
C TRP A 56 -19.70 -6.31 -11.71
N GLY A 57 -19.81 -7.61 -11.99
CA GLY A 57 -19.10 -8.29 -13.07
C GLY A 57 -17.89 -9.04 -12.53
N ASN A 58 -16.70 -8.68 -12.99
CA ASN A 58 -15.47 -9.33 -12.55
C ASN A 58 -14.94 -8.69 -11.26
N GLU A 59 -15.41 -9.18 -10.11
CA GLU A 59 -15.03 -8.70 -8.78
C GLU A 59 -13.52 -8.74 -8.55
N GLU A 60 -12.84 -9.82 -8.93
CA GLU A 60 -11.39 -9.97 -8.76
C GLU A 60 -10.62 -8.90 -9.53
N ALA A 61 -11.02 -8.63 -10.78
CA ALA A 61 -10.41 -7.59 -11.59
C ALA A 61 -10.66 -6.19 -11.00
N ILE A 62 -11.88 -5.91 -10.52
CA ILE A 62 -12.21 -4.63 -9.88
C ILE A 62 -11.40 -4.46 -8.59
N THR A 63 -11.36 -5.48 -7.74
CA THR A 63 -10.59 -5.48 -6.50
C THR A 63 -9.12 -5.22 -6.79
N LYS A 64 -8.54 -5.96 -7.74
CA LYS A 64 -7.14 -5.83 -8.13
C LYS A 64 -6.82 -4.42 -8.60
N GLU A 65 -7.55 -3.88 -9.57
CA GLU A 65 -7.23 -2.55 -10.12
C GLU A 65 -7.53 -1.44 -9.11
N PHE A 66 -8.56 -1.59 -8.26
CA PHE A 66 -8.84 -0.62 -7.20
C PHE A 66 -7.75 -0.60 -6.13
N CYS A 67 -7.35 -1.76 -5.59
CA CYS A 67 -6.22 -1.86 -4.66
C CYS A 67 -4.95 -1.29 -5.27
N ARG A 68 -4.68 -1.62 -6.53
CA ARG A 68 -3.49 -1.14 -7.26
C ARG A 68 -3.47 0.39 -7.32
N ILE A 69 -4.57 1.04 -7.72
CA ILE A 69 -4.68 2.51 -7.75
C ILE A 69 -4.45 3.13 -6.38
N VAL A 70 -5.10 2.58 -5.35
CA VAL A 70 -4.99 3.10 -3.98
C VAL A 70 -3.54 3.01 -3.51
N ILE A 71 -2.93 1.83 -3.54
CA ILE A 71 -1.55 1.63 -3.08
C ILE A 71 -0.57 2.46 -3.92
N GLY A 72 -0.72 2.50 -5.24
CA GLY A 72 0.18 3.24 -6.13
C GLY A 72 0.21 4.75 -5.85
N VAL A 73 -0.94 5.36 -5.54
CA VAL A 73 -1.01 6.76 -5.13
C VAL A 73 -0.41 6.96 -3.73
N GLN A 74 -0.61 6.01 -2.82
CA GLN A 74 -0.13 6.10 -1.44
C GLN A 74 1.38 5.94 -1.33
N VAL A 75 1.98 4.98 -2.03
CA VAL A 75 3.43 4.82 -2.07
C VAL A 75 4.11 6.00 -2.76
N MET A 76 3.46 6.64 -3.76
CA MET A 76 3.91 7.92 -4.31
C MET A 76 3.87 9.02 -3.25
N ALA A 77 2.77 9.16 -2.51
CA ALA A 77 2.63 10.14 -1.45
C ALA A 77 3.69 9.95 -0.34
N ALA A 78 3.93 8.70 0.09
CA ALA A 78 4.98 8.35 1.03
C ALA A 78 6.37 8.75 0.48
N GLY A 79 6.65 8.48 -0.79
CA GLY A 79 7.92 8.88 -1.41
C GLY A 79 8.12 10.40 -1.48
N VAL A 80 7.05 11.16 -1.71
CA VAL A 80 7.08 12.64 -1.74
C VAL A 80 7.22 13.23 -0.33
N ALA A 81 6.64 12.61 0.69
CA ALA A 81 6.70 13.09 2.07
C ALA A 81 8.11 13.01 2.69
N LEU A 82 9.00 12.18 2.14
CA LEU A 82 10.33 11.96 2.69
C LEU A 82 11.27 13.17 2.50
N PRO A 83 12.18 13.41 3.46
CA PRO A 83 13.16 14.50 3.35
C PRO A 83 14.14 14.35 2.17
N LYS A 84 14.87 15.44 1.89
CA LYS A 84 15.92 15.50 0.87
C LYS A 84 16.81 14.25 0.77
N ALA A 85 16.78 13.61 -0.39
CA ALA A 85 17.63 12.47 -0.75
C ALA A 85 17.66 11.35 0.32
N TYR A 86 16.52 11.10 0.97
CA TYR A 86 16.42 10.23 2.14
C TYR A 86 16.91 8.80 1.88
N LEU A 87 16.55 8.20 0.74
CA LEU A 87 17.00 6.86 0.35
C LEU A 87 18.53 6.73 0.31
N ARG A 88 19.23 7.80 -0.11
CA ARG A 88 20.70 7.83 -0.12
C ARG A 88 21.27 8.00 1.29
N LYS A 89 20.61 8.79 2.13
CA LYS A 89 21.06 9.06 3.50
C LYS A 89 20.95 7.80 4.38
N GLU A 90 19.81 7.13 4.32
CA GLU A 90 19.48 5.98 5.20
C GLU A 90 19.63 4.62 4.51
N TYR A 91 20.38 4.54 3.39
CA TYR A 91 20.47 3.32 2.58
C TYR A 91 20.89 2.07 3.37
N LYS A 92 21.75 2.20 4.38
CA LYS A 92 22.18 1.08 5.23
C LYS A 92 21.04 0.57 6.10
N SER A 93 20.32 1.49 6.72
CA SER A 93 19.16 1.21 7.58
C SER A 93 18.06 0.53 6.76
N LEU A 94 17.75 1.09 5.57
CA LEU A 94 16.77 0.53 4.65
C LEU A 94 17.18 -0.85 4.11
N LEU A 95 18.45 -1.05 3.74
CA LEU A 95 18.94 -2.35 3.29
C LEU A 95 18.81 -3.42 4.37
N PHE A 96 19.01 -3.06 5.65
CA PHE A 96 18.84 -3.97 6.77
C PHE A 96 17.37 -4.28 7.06
N LEU A 97 16.49 -3.28 6.99
CA LEU A 97 15.05 -3.47 7.20
C LEU A 97 14.41 -4.28 6.06
N LEU A 98 14.61 -3.87 4.81
CA LEU A 98 13.98 -4.47 3.64
C LEU A 98 14.63 -5.81 3.22
N GLY A 99 15.88 -6.05 3.62
CA GLY A 99 16.58 -7.30 3.33
C GLY A 99 16.35 -8.35 4.44
N PRO A 100 17.28 -8.45 5.42
CA PRO A 100 17.25 -9.51 6.42
C PRO A 100 16.03 -9.46 7.33
N VAL A 101 15.57 -8.27 7.76
CA VAL A 101 14.41 -8.18 8.68
C VAL A 101 13.13 -8.62 7.97
N MET A 102 12.83 -8.06 6.79
CA MET A 102 11.67 -8.48 5.98
C MET A 102 11.71 -9.97 5.62
N THR A 103 12.89 -10.51 5.29
CA THR A 103 13.06 -11.95 5.02
C THR A 103 12.79 -12.80 6.26
N TYR A 104 13.27 -12.36 7.44
CA TYR A 104 12.99 -13.03 8.70
C TYR A 104 11.49 -13.00 9.03
N MET A 105 10.83 -11.85 8.85
CA MET A 105 9.39 -11.69 9.04
C MET A 105 8.61 -12.64 8.13
N TRP A 106 8.97 -12.73 6.85
CA TRP A 106 8.34 -13.64 5.89
C TRP A 106 8.48 -15.11 6.29
N LEU A 107 9.68 -15.54 6.67
CA LEU A 107 9.92 -16.92 7.09
C LEU A 107 9.20 -17.26 8.41
N ALA A 108 9.25 -16.36 9.39
CA ALA A 108 8.57 -16.53 10.67
C ALA A 108 7.05 -16.63 10.47
N SER A 109 6.48 -15.72 9.68
CA SER A 109 5.07 -15.71 9.30
C SER A 109 4.66 -16.99 8.56
N GLY A 110 5.46 -17.42 7.58
CA GLY A 110 5.20 -18.64 6.83
C GLY A 110 5.24 -19.89 7.71
N LEU A 111 6.18 -19.96 8.67
CA LEU A 111 6.24 -21.05 9.65
C LEU A 111 5.02 -21.07 10.57
N LEU A 112 4.55 -19.91 11.01
CA LEU A 112 3.35 -19.80 11.85
C LEU A 112 2.09 -20.20 11.09
N VAL A 113 1.91 -19.73 9.85
CA VAL A 113 0.79 -20.15 8.98
C VAL A 113 0.83 -21.65 8.75
N TRP A 114 2.01 -22.20 8.43
CA TRP A 114 2.19 -23.64 8.21
C TRP A 114 1.87 -24.47 9.45
N ALA A 115 2.29 -24.01 10.64
CA ALA A 115 2.01 -24.68 11.90
C ALA A 115 0.52 -24.61 12.30
N LEU A 116 -0.14 -23.49 12.01
CA LEU A 116 -1.53 -23.25 12.43
C LEU A 116 -2.56 -23.75 11.42
N ILE A 117 -2.24 -23.85 10.12
CA ILE A 117 -3.15 -24.29 9.06
C ILE A 117 -2.59 -25.56 8.39
N PRO A 118 -2.88 -26.76 8.93
CA PRO A 118 -2.29 -28.01 8.45
C PRO A 118 -2.74 -28.42 7.04
N GLY A 119 -3.80 -27.80 6.51
CA GLY A 119 -4.24 -28.01 5.13
C GLY A 119 -3.37 -27.32 4.09
N LEU A 120 -2.45 -26.45 4.51
CA LEU A 120 -1.49 -25.78 3.62
C LEU A 120 -0.13 -26.45 3.69
N ASN A 121 0.51 -26.62 2.54
CA ASN A 121 1.91 -26.99 2.49
C ASN A 121 2.82 -25.79 2.85
N PHE A 122 4.11 -26.05 3.05
CA PHE A 122 5.05 -25.02 3.47
C PHE A 122 5.20 -23.88 2.43
N LEU A 123 5.19 -24.20 1.14
CA LEU A 123 5.28 -23.18 0.08
C LEU A 123 4.00 -22.35 0.03
N GLU A 124 2.83 -22.96 0.18
CA GLU A 124 1.53 -22.26 0.22
C GLU A 124 1.50 -21.29 1.39
N SER A 125 1.99 -21.74 2.54
CA SER A 125 2.12 -20.91 3.74
C SER A 125 3.07 -19.73 3.52
N LEU A 126 4.17 -19.91 2.79
CA LEU A 126 5.06 -18.82 2.39
C LEU A 126 4.41 -17.86 1.39
N ALA A 127 3.57 -18.34 0.47
CA ALA A 127 2.82 -17.47 -0.44
C ALA A 127 1.79 -16.63 0.34
N VAL A 128 1.07 -17.21 1.30
CA VAL A 128 0.17 -16.46 2.18
C VAL A 128 0.95 -15.45 3.02
N ALA A 129 2.10 -15.84 3.59
CA ALA A 129 2.97 -14.95 4.35
C ALA A 129 3.41 -13.73 3.53
N ALA A 130 3.74 -13.92 2.25
CA ALA A 130 4.15 -12.82 1.39
C ALA A 130 3.06 -11.73 1.24
N CYS A 131 1.78 -12.06 1.42
CA CYS A 131 0.67 -11.09 1.36
C CYS A 131 0.57 -10.19 2.59
N PHE A 132 1.15 -10.56 3.73
CA PHE A 132 1.07 -9.77 4.97
C PHE A 132 2.44 -9.46 5.60
N THR A 133 3.54 -9.86 4.96
CA THR A 133 4.89 -9.39 5.31
C THR A 133 5.08 -7.88 5.07
N PRO A 134 4.63 -7.28 3.94
CA PRO A 134 4.73 -5.84 3.75
C PRO A 134 3.98 -5.09 4.85
N THR A 135 4.65 -4.11 5.46
CA THR A 135 4.06 -3.25 6.50
C THR A 135 3.44 -2.03 5.83
N ASP A 136 2.12 -1.88 6.02
CA ASP A 136 1.33 -0.87 5.34
C ASP A 136 1.69 0.57 5.79
N PRO A 137 2.07 1.48 4.87
CA PRO A 137 2.36 2.88 5.19
C PRO A 137 1.15 3.61 5.80
N ILE A 138 -0.06 3.19 5.48
CA ILE A 138 -1.32 3.79 5.90
C ILE A 138 -1.65 3.43 7.35
N LEU A 139 -1.51 2.15 7.72
CA LEU A 139 -1.66 1.76 9.12
C LEU A 139 -0.49 2.31 9.94
N ALA A 140 0.71 2.38 9.36
CA ALA A 140 1.84 3.08 9.96
C ALA A 140 1.57 4.59 10.11
N ASN A 141 0.77 5.24 9.26
CA ASN A 141 0.38 6.64 9.45
C ASN A 141 -0.33 6.88 10.79
N SER A 142 -0.98 5.88 11.38
CA SER A 142 -1.55 6.03 12.74
C SER A 142 -0.51 6.24 13.84
N ILE A 143 0.73 5.78 13.63
CA ILE A 143 1.87 5.91 14.56
C ILE A 143 2.93 6.92 14.07
N VAL A 144 2.90 7.30 12.80
CA VAL A 144 3.82 8.27 12.16
C VAL A 144 3.17 9.65 12.02
N GLN A 145 1.87 9.73 11.82
CA GLN A 145 1.18 10.99 11.54
C GLN A 145 0.16 11.36 12.63
N GLY A 146 -0.15 12.65 12.71
CA GLY A 146 -1.09 13.21 13.66
C GLY A 146 -0.47 13.64 15.00
N LYS A 147 -1.25 14.42 15.76
CA LYS A 147 -0.76 15.10 16.98
C LYS A 147 -0.14 14.16 18.01
N PHE A 148 -0.68 12.94 18.15
CA PHE A 148 -0.15 11.97 19.11
C PHE A 148 1.24 11.47 18.67
N ALA A 149 1.38 11.04 17.42
CA ALA A 149 2.65 10.58 16.86
C ALA A 149 3.72 11.69 16.88
N GLU A 150 3.35 12.91 16.50
CA GLU A 150 4.25 14.08 16.51
C GLU A 150 4.79 14.43 17.89
N GLN A 151 4.01 14.19 18.94
CA GLN A 151 4.40 14.47 20.32
C GLN A 151 5.23 13.34 20.97
N ASN A 152 5.01 12.09 20.54
CA ASN A 152 5.55 10.91 21.23
C ASN A 152 6.61 10.15 20.43
N VAL A 153 6.73 10.38 19.12
CA VAL A 153 7.66 9.67 18.23
C VAL A 153 8.58 10.67 17.52
N GLU A 154 9.88 10.51 17.69
CA GLU A 154 10.88 11.37 17.06
C GLU A 154 10.77 11.34 15.52
N LYS A 155 10.98 12.50 14.88
CA LYS A 155 10.85 12.66 13.43
C LYS A 155 11.70 11.64 12.65
N HIS A 156 12.91 11.32 13.11
CA HIS A 156 13.77 10.38 12.40
C HIS A 156 13.19 8.95 12.36
N VAL A 157 12.50 8.52 13.44
CA VAL A 157 11.83 7.20 13.52
C VAL A 157 10.63 7.20 12.59
N ARG A 158 9.89 8.30 12.56
CA ARG A 158 8.74 8.49 11.69
C ARG A 158 9.12 8.43 10.20
N ASP A 159 10.16 9.15 9.81
CA ASP A 159 10.66 9.18 8.44
C ASP A 159 11.15 7.79 7.98
N ILE A 160 11.84 7.03 8.84
CA ILE A 160 12.33 5.70 8.46
C ILE A 160 11.20 4.67 8.36
N ILE A 161 10.21 4.72 9.26
CA ILE A 161 9.02 3.85 9.17
C ILE A 161 8.26 4.15 7.88
N SER A 162 8.00 5.42 7.57
CA SER A 162 7.31 5.79 6.32
C SER A 162 8.09 5.36 5.08
N CYS A 163 9.42 5.45 5.12
CA CYS A 163 10.28 5.01 4.02
C CYS A 163 10.30 3.49 3.84
N GLU A 164 10.37 2.74 4.95
CA GLU A 164 10.33 1.28 4.94
C GLU A 164 8.98 0.77 4.42
N SER A 165 7.87 1.30 4.94
CA SER A 165 6.52 0.96 4.48
C SER A 165 6.23 1.36 3.03
N GLY A 166 6.74 2.49 2.56
CA GLY A 166 6.57 2.86 1.15
C GLY A 166 7.38 1.98 0.18
N ALA A 167 8.53 1.46 0.61
CA ALA A 167 9.39 0.61 -0.21
C ALA A 167 8.97 -0.86 -0.18
N ASN A 168 8.47 -1.35 0.96
CA ASN A 168 8.16 -2.76 1.15
C ASN A 168 6.92 -3.23 0.37
N ASP A 169 5.97 -2.34 0.06
CA ASP A 169 4.77 -2.65 -0.75
C ASP A 169 5.15 -3.15 -2.15
N GLY A 170 6.19 -2.57 -2.77
CA GLY A 170 6.78 -3.08 -4.01
C GLY A 170 7.64 -4.33 -3.79
N LEU A 171 8.37 -4.41 -2.66
CA LEU A 171 9.27 -5.53 -2.36
C LEU A 171 8.59 -6.78 -1.81
N GLY A 172 7.28 -6.76 -1.57
CA GLY A 172 6.49 -7.98 -1.30
C GLY A 172 6.43 -8.92 -2.51
N TYR A 173 6.47 -8.36 -3.73
CA TYR A 173 6.40 -9.08 -5.00
C TYR A 173 7.46 -10.19 -5.13
N PRO A 174 8.76 -9.95 -4.84
CA PRO A 174 9.78 -10.99 -4.74
C PRO A 174 9.42 -12.20 -3.89
N PHE A 175 8.89 -11.99 -2.68
CA PHE A 175 8.60 -13.08 -1.75
C PHE A 175 7.44 -13.94 -2.25
N LEU A 176 6.39 -13.31 -2.79
CA LEU A 176 5.25 -14.01 -3.37
C LEU A 176 5.67 -14.86 -4.57
N PHE A 177 6.38 -14.27 -5.54
CA PHE A 177 6.77 -14.98 -6.76
C PHE A 177 7.81 -16.06 -6.53
N LEU A 178 8.65 -15.94 -5.50
CA LEU A 178 9.55 -17.02 -5.12
C LEU A 178 8.77 -18.26 -4.68
N ALA A 179 7.78 -18.08 -3.79
CA ALA A 179 6.93 -19.18 -3.33
C ALA A 179 6.14 -19.80 -4.49
N VAL A 180 5.52 -18.97 -5.34
CA VAL A 180 4.73 -19.42 -6.51
C VAL A 180 5.61 -20.18 -7.51
N TYR A 181 6.80 -19.68 -7.84
CA TYR A 181 7.70 -20.38 -8.76
C TYR A 181 8.19 -21.70 -8.17
N LEU A 182 8.49 -21.76 -6.88
CA LEU A 182 8.89 -23.02 -6.24
C LEU A 182 7.77 -24.08 -6.25
N MET A 183 6.49 -23.67 -6.32
CA MET A 183 5.36 -24.61 -6.48
C MET A 183 5.22 -25.12 -7.92
N GLN A 184 5.54 -24.29 -8.91
CA GLN A 184 5.21 -24.56 -10.31
C GLN A 184 6.36 -25.18 -11.12
N MET A 185 7.59 -25.10 -10.64
CA MET A 185 8.77 -25.53 -11.38
C MET A 185 9.87 -26.10 -10.48
N ASN A 186 10.81 -26.83 -11.09
CA ASN A 186 11.96 -27.38 -10.39
C ASN A 186 12.78 -26.29 -9.69
N THR A 187 13.29 -26.57 -8.49
CA THR A 187 13.94 -25.60 -7.61
C THR A 187 15.02 -24.74 -8.29
N GLY A 188 15.92 -25.35 -9.06
CA GLY A 188 16.96 -24.61 -9.77
C GLY A 188 16.41 -23.64 -10.84
N ALA A 189 15.39 -24.06 -11.58
CA ALA A 189 14.71 -23.21 -12.57
C ALA A 189 13.89 -22.11 -11.90
N ALA A 190 13.21 -22.41 -10.79
CA ALA A 190 12.47 -21.45 -9.98
C ALA A 190 13.36 -20.31 -9.49
N ILE A 191 14.48 -20.66 -8.84
CA ILE A 191 15.44 -19.69 -8.29
C ILE A 191 16.10 -18.90 -9.43
N GLY A 192 16.49 -19.56 -10.52
CA GLY A 192 17.07 -18.89 -11.67
C GLY A 192 16.12 -17.87 -12.32
N LYS A 193 14.85 -18.27 -12.54
CA LYS A 193 13.81 -17.39 -13.08
C LYS A 193 13.51 -16.24 -12.12
N TRP A 194 13.36 -16.52 -10.84
CA TRP A 194 13.13 -15.51 -9.81
C TRP A 194 14.25 -14.47 -9.77
N PHE A 195 15.50 -14.91 -9.73
CA PHE A 195 16.64 -14.00 -9.68
C PHE A 195 16.75 -13.12 -10.93
N TYR A 196 16.60 -13.71 -12.12
CA TYR A 196 16.72 -12.95 -13.37
C TYR A 196 15.53 -12.04 -13.64
N TRP A 197 14.30 -12.58 -13.58
CA TRP A 197 13.11 -11.84 -13.98
C TRP A 197 12.58 -10.94 -12.87
N ILE A 198 12.56 -11.41 -11.63
CA ILE A 198 11.96 -10.63 -10.54
C ILE A 198 13.00 -9.67 -9.96
N MET A 199 14.14 -10.19 -9.49
CA MET A 199 15.15 -9.36 -8.81
C MET A 199 15.94 -8.47 -9.78
N ALA A 200 16.43 -9.03 -10.88
CA ALA A 200 17.32 -8.30 -11.79
C ALA A 200 16.58 -7.50 -12.88
N PHE A 201 15.44 -7.99 -13.37
CA PHE A 201 14.66 -7.27 -14.39
C PHE A 201 13.59 -6.40 -13.75
N ASP A 202 12.58 -6.95 -13.09
CA ASP A 202 11.44 -6.15 -12.61
C ASP A 202 11.84 -5.08 -11.60
N ILE A 203 12.47 -5.46 -10.48
CA ILE A 203 12.86 -4.50 -9.43
C ILE A 203 13.81 -3.43 -9.97
N LEU A 204 14.86 -3.84 -10.70
CA LEU A 204 15.84 -2.90 -11.22
C LEU A 204 15.22 -1.95 -12.25
N LEU A 205 14.37 -2.47 -13.13
CA LEU A 205 13.64 -1.68 -14.12
C LEU A 205 12.75 -0.66 -13.42
N SER A 206 11.98 -1.07 -12.41
CA SER A 206 11.10 -0.18 -11.64
C SER A 206 11.87 0.93 -10.94
N ILE A 207 13.03 0.62 -10.34
CA ILE A 207 13.92 1.61 -9.73
C ILE A 207 14.46 2.57 -10.79
N VAL A 208 14.99 2.07 -11.91
CA VAL A 208 15.61 2.89 -12.96
C VAL A 208 14.56 3.80 -13.62
N VAL A 209 13.42 3.24 -14.03
CA VAL A 209 12.33 3.99 -14.66
C VAL A 209 11.76 5.02 -13.69
N GLY A 210 11.46 4.61 -12.45
CA GLY A 210 10.92 5.52 -11.43
C GLY A 210 11.88 6.68 -11.15
N PHE A 211 13.17 6.38 -11.02
CA PHE A 211 14.19 7.40 -10.77
C PHE A 211 14.33 8.38 -11.95
N ILE A 212 14.40 7.87 -13.18
CA ILE A 212 14.52 8.70 -14.40
C ILE A 212 13.26 9.56 -14.57
N VAL A 213 12.08 8.96 -14.48
CA VAL A 213 10.81 9.68 -14.65
C VAL A 213 10.64 10.74 -13.58
N GLY A 214 10.87 10.42 -12.30
CA GLY A 214 10.81 11.42 -11.22
C GLY A 214 11.85 12.53 -11.38
N TYR A 215 13.05 12.22 -11.86
CA TYR A 215 14.09 13.22 -12.13
C TYR A 215 13.67 14.18 -13.26
N VAL A 216 13.19 13.63 -14.37
CA VAL A 216 12.69 14.41 -15.51
C VAL A 216 11.50 15.25 -15.09
N ALA A 217 10.55 14.66 -14.38
CA ALA A 217 9.34 15.32 -13.88
C ALA A 217 9.68 16.53 -12.99
N ARG A 218 10.63 16.39 -12.05
CA ARG A 218 11.12 17.51 -11.25
C ARG A 218 11.71 18.64 -12.11
N LYS A 219 12.54 18.31 -13.11
CA LYS A 219 13.16 19.31 -13.99
C LYS A 219 12.12 20.04 -14.83
N LEU A 220 11.15 19.32 -15.37
CA LEU A 220 10.03 19.89 -16.12
C LEU A 220 9.16 20.78 -15.23
N LEU A 221 8.81 20.35 -14.03
CA LEU A 221 8.05 21.16 -13.08
C LEU A 221 8.73 22.47 -12.74
N ARG A 222 10.04 22.44 -12.43
CA ARG A 222 10.81 23.66 -12.15
C ARG A 222 10.84 24.58 -13.36
N PHE A 223 11.03 24.03 -14.56
CA PHE A 223 11.00 24.82 -15.79
C PHE A 223 9.63 25.47 -15.98
N CYS A 224 8.54 24.72 -15.84
CA CYS A 224 7.19 25.24 -15.99
C CYS A 224 6.88 26.32 -14.94
N LYS A 225 7.26 26.10 -13.66
CA LYS A 225 7.04 27.07 -12.59
C LYS A 225 7.86 28.35 -12.80
N ALA A 226 9.11 28.24 -13.22
CA ALA A 226 9.97 29.40 -13.48
C ALA A 226 9.52 30.24 -14.69
N ASN A 227 8.74 29.66 -15.60
CA ASN A 227 8.19 30.34 -16.77
C ASN A 227 6.68 30.63 -16.62
N ASP A 228 6.12 30.52 -15.40
CA ASP A 228 4.69 30.74 -15.11
C ASP A 228 3.74 29.92 -16.02
N LEU A 229 4.16 28.72 -16.42
CA LEU A 229 3.38 27.81 -17.29
C LEU A 229 2.44 26.88 -16.52
N ILE A 230 2.60 26.77 -15.20
CA ILE A 230 1.81 25.89 -14.35
C ILE A 230 1.17 26.69 -13.22
N ASP A 231 -0.14 26.52 -13.06
CA ASP A 231 -0.90 27.07 -11.95
C ASP A 231 -0.69 26.22 -10.68
N ASN A 232 -1.12 26.76 -9.53
CA ASN A 232 -0.91 26.08 -8.24
C ASN A 232 -1.73 24.79 -8.11
N GLU A 233 -2.93 24.71 -8.67
CA GLU A 233 -3.78 23.51 -8.55
C GLU A 233 -3.15 22.34 -9.33
N SER A 234 -2.74 22.59 -10.57
CA SER A 234 -2.02 21.61 -11.39
C SER A 234 -0.69 21.16 -10.76
N PHE A 235 -0.01 22.06 -10.04
CA PHE A 235 1.21 21.72 -9.32
C PHE A 235 0.96 20.73 -8.17
N LEU A 236 -0.10 20.96 -7.39
CA LEU A 236 -0.43 20.10 -6.24
C LEU A 236 -0.88 18.70 -6.67
N VAL A 237 -1.64 18.59 -7.76
CA VAL A 237 -2.14 17.30 -8.27
C VAL A 237 -1.06 16.52 -9.05
N PHE A 238 0.06 17.18 -9.40
CA PHE A 238 1.07 16.62 -10.30
C PHE A 238 1.60 15.25 -9.87
N SER A 239 1.87 15.05 -8.59
CA SER A 239 2.40 13.77 -8.07
C SER A 239 1.36 12.65 -8.12
N ILE A 240 0.06 12.95 -7.98
CA ILE A 240 -1.02 11.97 -8.20
C ILE A 240 -1.08 11.59 -9.68
N ALA A 241 -1.03 12.58 -10.57
CA ALA A 241 -1.00 12.33 -12.02
C ALA A 241 0.24 11.53 -12.43
N LEU A 242 1.39 11.79 -11.81
CA LEU A 242 2.63 11.05 -12.04
C LEU A 242 2.51 9.59 -11.59
N ALA A 243 1.86 9.32 -10.44
CA ALA A 243 1.58 7.97 -9.98
C ALA A 243 0.73 7.23 -11.01
N LEU A 244 -0.42 7.80 -11.41
CA LEU A 244 -1.31 7.20 -12.40
C LEU A 244 -0.61 6.95 -13.75
N PHE A 245 0.26 7.87 -14.17
CA PHE A 245 1.06 7.70 -15.39
C PHE A 245 2.05 6.54 -15.29
N LEU A 246 2.79 6.43 -14.19
CA LEU A 246 3.74 5.33 -13.96
C LEU A 246 3.02 3.99 -13.86
N MET A 247 1.92 3.95 -13.10
CA MET A 247 1.04 2.79 -13.00
C MET A 247 0.53 2.30 -14.35
N GLY A 248 0.05 3.23 -15.20
CA GLY A 248 -0.39 2.91 -16.54
C GLY A 248 0.76 2.39 -17.41
N THR A 249 1.87 3.13 -17.48
CA THR A 249 2.98 2.82 -18.39
C THR A 249 3.77 1.57 -17.99
N ILE A 250 4.09 1.40 -16.72
CA ILE A 250 4.84 0.23 -16.22
C ILE A 250 3.94 -1.00 -16.15
N GLY A 251 2.66 -0.80 -15.83
CA GLY A 251 1.65 -1.85 -15.97
C GLY A 251 1.58 -2.45 -17.37
N LEU A 252 1.65 -1.61 -18.41
CA LEU A 252 1.69 -2.06 -19.80
C LEU A 252 2.98 -2.84 -20.14
N MET A 253 4.08 -2.56 -19.44
CA MET A 253 5.33 -3.30 -19.58
C MET A 253 5.31 -4.63 -18.79
N GLY A 254 4.33 -4.82 -17.91
CA GLY A 254 4.18 -6.01 -17.08
C GLY A 254 5.18 -6.08 -15.92
N SER A 255 5.67 -4.93 -15.44
CA SER A 255 6.63 -4.84 -14.34
C SER A 255 6.01 -4.21 -13.08
N ASP A 256 6.77 -4.12 -11.99
CA ASP A 256 6.30 -3.61 -10.70
C ASP A 256 6.14 -2.08 -10.73
N ASP A 257 4.90 -1.62 -10.82
CA ASP A 257 4.59 -0.19 -10.88
C ASP A 257 4.53 0.49 -9.51
N LEU A 258 4.27 -0.25 -8.42
CA LEU A 258 4.21 0.29 -7.06
C LEU A 258 5.60 0.76 -6.61
N LEU A 259 6.62 -0.09 -6.76
CA LEU A 259 7.99 0.30 -6.44
C LEU A 259 8.43 1.51 -7.27
N SER A 260 8.04 1.54 -8.54
CA SER A 260 8.40 2.66 -9.41
C SER A 260 7.75 3.98 -8.99
N CYS A 261 6.49 3.95 -8.55
CA CYS A 261 5.81 5.12 -7.98
C CYS A 261 6.52 5.65 -6.74
N PHE A 262 6.91 4.77 -5.81
CA PHE A 262 7.66 5.15 -4.61
C PHE A 262 9.02 5.80 -4.95
N ILE A 263 9.78 5.18 -5.87
CA ILE A 263 11.09 5.69 -6.30
C ILE A 263 10.93 7.01 -7.06
N ALA A 264 9.89 7.17 -7.87
CA ALA A 264 9.60 8.42 -8.56
C ALA A 264 9.25 9.56 -7.59
N GLY A 265 8.45 9.28 -6.55
CA GLY A 265 8.17 10.24 -5.49
C GLY A 265 9.44 10.74 -4.80
N ASN A 266 10.32 9.82 -4.41
CA ASN A 266 11.62 10.16 -3.81
C ASN A 266 12.55 10.92 -4.78
N SER A 267 12.53 10.59 -6.06
CA SER A 267 13.33 11.28 -7.08
C SER A 267 12.80 12.70 -7.35
N LEU A 268 11.47 12.88 -7.29
CA LEU A 268 10.78 14.15 -7.41
C LEU A 268 11.14 15.12 -6.27
N THR A 269 11.31 14.61 -5.06
CA THR A 269 11.67 15.40 -3.85
C THR A 269 13.14 15.32 -3.47
N TRP A 270 14.00 14.83 -4.37
CA TRP A 270 15.40 14.58 -4.05
C TRP A 270 16.21 15.80 -3.59
N ASP A 271 15.80 17.02 -3.96
CA ASP A 271 16.38 18.29 -3.53
C ASP A 271 15.51 19.07 -2.53
N ASP A 272 14.47 18.44 -1.99
CA ASP A 272 13.45 18.96 -1.05
C ASP A 272 12.49 20.03 -1.58
N TRP A 273 12.83 20.70 -2.69
CA TRP A 273 12.06 21.82 -3.22
C TRP A 273 10.57 21.51 -3.45
N PHE A 274 10.24 20.38 -4.07
CA PHE A 274 8.83 20.04 -4.33
C PHE A 274 8.06 19.78 -3.02
N ARG A 275 8.72 19.20 -2.01
CA ARG A 275 8.11 18.93 -0.70
C ARG A 275 7.83 20.23 0.04
N GLU A 276 8.80 21.15 0.06
CA GLU A 276 8.66 22.47 0.69
C GLU A 276 7.54 23.30 0.03
N GLU A 277 7.44 23.31 -1.29
CA GLU A 277 6.39 24.04 -2.02
C GLU A 277 4.98 23.45 -1.82
N THR A 278 4.88 22.19 -1.40
CA THR A 278 3.59 21.50 -1.20
C THR A 278 3.23 21.27 0.27
N GLU A 279 4.12 21.62 1.21
CA GLU A 279 3.97 21.34 2.65
C GLU A 279 2.69 21.98 3.21
N ASP A 280 2.39 23.23 2.88
CA ASP A 280 1.23 23.96 3.41
C ASP A 280 -0.12 23.49 2.84
N ALA A 281 -0.10 22.82 1.68
CA ALA A 281 -1.33 22.47 0.97
C ALA A 281 -1.98 21.19 1.51
N HIS A 282 -1.20 20.30 2.14
CA HIS A 282 -1.63 19.00 2.68
C HIS A 282 -2.49 18.15 1.71
N LEU A 283 -2.47 18.42 0.40
CA LEU A 283 -3.36 17.76 -0.56
C LEU A 283 -3.14 16.24 -0.58
N MET A 284 -1.89 15.82 -0.47
CA MET A 284 -1.54 14.40 -0.44
C MET A 284 -2.09 13.67 0.78
N GLU A 285 -2.08 14.29 1.96
CA GLU A 285 -2.66 13.72 3.18
C GLU A 285 -4.19 13.59 3.05
N VAL A 286 -4.84 14.59 2.43
CA VAL A 286 -6.30 14.56 2.21
C VAL A 286 -6.68 13.44 1.23
N VAL A 287 -5.92 13.30 0.14
CA VAL A 287 -6.15 12.25 -0.86
C VAL A 287 -5.85 10.86 -0.27
N ASP A 288 -4.76 10.72 0.49
CA ASP A 288 -4.43 9.49 1.20
C ASP A 288 -5.57 9.06 2.13
N ASN A 289 -6.03 9.95 3.01
CA ASN A 289 -7.15 9.67 3.92
C ASN A 289 -8.44 9.29 3.16
N LEU A 290 -8.75 9.97 2.05
CA LEU A 290 -9.92 9.64 1.24
C LEU A 290 -9.83 8.24 0.63
N LEU A 291 -8.68 7.89 0.04
CA LEU A 291 -8.43 6.58 -0.56
C LEU A 291 -8.41 5.48 0.51
N ASN A 292 -7.79 5.76 1.65
CA ASN A 292 -7.73 4.91 2.83
C ASN A 292 -9.14 4.52 3.33
N LEU A 293 -9.99 5.52 3.62
CA LEU A 293 -11.37 5.26 4.02
C LEU A 293 -12.14 4.48 2.95
N SER A 294 -11.91 4.79 1.68
CA SER A 294 -12.59 4.12 0.57
C SER A 294 -12.20 2.65 0.43
N ILE A 295 -10.91 2.33 0.51
CA ILE A 295 -10.43 0.94 0.38
C ILE A 295 -10.85 0.10 1.58
N PHE A 296 -10.80 0.62 2.80
CA PHE A 296 -11.19 -0.16 3.97
C PHE A 296 -12.70 -0.36 4.10
N VAL A 297 -13.52 0.61 3.68
CA VAL A 297 -14.96 0.38 3.50
C VAL A 297 -15.20 -0.71 2.45
N TYR A 298 -14.47 -0.66 1.33
CA TYR A 298 -14.57 -1.67 0.28
C TYR A 298 -14.18 -3.06 0.78
N ILE A 299 -13.02 -3.21 1.45
CA ILE A 299 -12.56 -4.47 2.05
C ILE A 299 -13.60 -5.01 3.04
N GLY A 300 -14.16 -4.16 3.91
CA GLY A 300 -15.21 -4.58 4.83
C GLY A 300 -16.48 -5.10 4.13
N ALA A 301 -16.79 -4.54 2.96
CA ALA A 301 -17.95 -4.92 2.15
C ALA A 301 -17.70 -6.16 1.27
N THR A 302 -16.47 -6.40 0.78
CA THR A 302 -16.11 -7.56 -0.06
C THR A 302 -15.64 -8.78 0.72
N MET A 303 -15.38 -8.65 2.02
CA MET A 303 -14.74 -9.71 2.81
C MET A 303 -15.47 -11.06 2.64
N PRO A 304 -14.77 -12.14 2.22
CA PRO A 304 -15.40 -13.42 1.91
C PRO A 304 -15.62 -14.22 3.20
N TRP A 305 -16.61 -13.81 3.99
CA TRP A 305 -16.89 -14.38 5.31
C TRP A 305 -17.15 -15.88 5.34
N SER A 306 -17.65 -16.44 4.25
CA SER A 306 -17.83 -17.90 4.11
C SER A 306 -16.50 -18.65 4.15
N LEU A 307 -15.41 -18.05 3.68
CA LEU A 307 -14.07 -18.65 3.64
C LEU A 307 -13.35 -18.61 4.99
N PHE A 308 -13.89 -17.88 5.98
CA PHE A 308 -13.27 -17.77 7.32
C PHE A 308 -13.46 -19.05 8.16
N ASN A 309 -14.26 -19.99 7.65
CA ASN A 309 -14.41 -21.33 8.17
C ASN A 309 -14.47 -22.31 7.01
N GLU A 310 -13.30 -22.74 6.52
CA GLU A 310 -13.17 -23.69 5.41
C GLU A 310 -12.52 -24.99 5.92
N PRO A 311 -13.34 -25.99 6.32
CA PRO A 311 -12.84 -27.25 6.87
C PRO A 311 -11.97 -28.04 5.89
N ALA A 312 -12.13 -27.88 4.58
CA ALA A 312 -11.38 -28.63 3.57
C ALA A 312 -9.86 -28.41 3.67
N ILE A 313 -9.45 -27.16 3.96
CA ILE A 313 -8.06 -26.79 4.22
C ILE A 313 -7.79 -26.53 5.71
N GLN A 314 -8.72 -26.98 6.57
CA GLN A 314 -8.67 -26.84 8.02
C GLN A 314 -8.50 -25.40 8.53
N ILE A 315 -9.04 -24.43 7.78
CA ILE A 315 -9.19 -23.06 8.27
C ILE A 315 -10.35 -23.06 9.26
N THR A 316 -10.08 -22.61 10.49
CA THR A 316 -11.10 -22.43 11.52
C THR A 316 -10.94 -21.07 12.18
N PRO A 317 -12.02 -20.44 12.67
CA PRO A 317 -11.97 -19.07 13.19
C PRO A 317 -10.93 -18.85 14.30
N TRP A 318 -10.74 -19.82 15.20
CA TRP A 318 -9.76 -19.66 16.29
C TRP A 318 -8.32 -19.62 15.77
N ARG A 319 -7.99 -20.37 14.71
CA ARG A 319 -6.66 -20.35 14.08
C ARG A 319 -6.39 -19.00 13.43
N LEU A 320 -7.40 -18.44 12.77
CA LEU A 320 -7.33 -17.09 12.19
C LEU A 320 -7.16 -16.01 13.26
N ILE A 321 -7.87 -16.13 14.40
CA ILE A 321 -7.70 -15.20 15.53
C ILE A 321 -6.28 -15.27 16.10
N VAL A 322 -5.72 -16.48 16.26
CA VAL A 322 -4.33 -16.62 16.72
C VAL A 322 -3.36 -15.99 15.73
N LEU A 323 -3.54 -16.20 14.42
CA LEU A 323 -2.74 -15.55 13.38
C LEU A 323 -2.88 -14.02 13.38
N ALA A 324 -4.06 -13.48 13.71
CA ALA A 324 -4.30 -12.04 13.73
C ALA A 324 -3.72 -11.31 14.97
N ILE A 325 -3.40 -12.04 16.04
CA ILE A 325 -2.79 -11.49 17.26
C ILE A 325 -1.26 -11.42 17.14
N LEU A 326 -0.68 -12.28 16.31
CA LEU A 326 0.76 -12.45 16.11
C LEU A 326 1.33 -11.38 15.17
#